data_AF-A0A8J8D0X3-F1
#
_entry.id   AF-A0A8J8D0X3-F1
#
_cell.length_a   1.000
_cell.length_b   1.000
_cell.length_c   1.000
_cell.angle_alpha   90.00
_cell.angle_beta   90.00
_cell.angle_gamma   90.00
#
_symmetry.space_group_name_H-M   'P 1'
#
loop_
_entity.id
_entity.type
_entity.pdbx_description
1 polymer ?
#
loop_
_entity_poly.entity_id
_entity_poly.type
_entity_poly.pdbx_seq_one_letter_code
_entity_poly.pdbx_strand_id
1 'polypeptide(L)'
;MNVRNRHGDPVDPVPFLVCTATAVMLLFSVGPLYGLAYGLPVWAGLTVSTAGTVAVAAVAYHRLVWTAPPPSVRIAPELRFQRLIYIGVGFAVLLVAVSAPLAL
;
A
#
# COMPACT_ATOMS: atom_id res chain seq x y z
N MET A 1 -16.97 10.00 13.91
CA MET A 1 -17.20 9.11 12.75
C MET A 1 -17.02 7.67 13.22
N ASN A 2 -18.10 6.90 13.32
CA ASN A 2 -18.02 5.47 13.67
C ASN A 2 -17.94 4.65 12.39
N VAL A 3 -16.73 4.31 11.95
CA VAL A 3 -16.53 3.39 10.83
C VAL A 3 -16.85 1.98 11.30
N ARG A 4 -17.62 1.24 10.52
CA ARG A 4 -18.04 -0.13 10.84
C ARG A 4 -17.58 -1.10 9.76
N ASN A 5 -17.19 -2.31 10.16
CA ASN A 5 -16.88 -3.39 9.22
C ASN A 5 -18.17 -3.94 8.57
N ARG A 6 -18.02 -4.90 7.65
CA ARG A 6 -19.17 -5.58 7.00
C ARG A 6 -20.09 -6.34 7.97
N HIS A 7 -19.62 -6.65 9.17
CA HIS A 7 -20.38 -7.34 10.23
C HIS A 7 -21.00 -6.36 11.23
N GLY A 8 -20.79 -5.05 11.07
CA GLY A 8 -21.32 -3.99 11.94
C GLY A 8 -20.44 -3.62 13.14
N ASP A 9 -19.28 -4.27 13.33
CA ASP A 9 -18.37 -3.99 14.44
C ASP A 9 -17.66 -2.64 14.24
N PRO A 10 -17.41 -1.87 15.31
CA PRO A 10 -16.64 -0.64 15.23
C PRO A 10 -15.18 -0.94 14.83
N VAL A 11 -14.65 -0.15 13.90
CA VAL A 11 -13.28 -0.26 13.41
C VAL A 11 -12.55 1.08 13.60
N ASP A 12 -11.30 1.02 14.01
CA ASP A 12 -10.40 2.18 14.02
C ASP A 12 -9.95 2.52 12.57
N PRO A 13 -10.30 3.69 12.03
CA PRO A 13 -9.91 4.08 10.67
C PRO A 13 -8.47 4.58 10.56
N VAL A 14 -7.76 4.84 11.66
CA VAL A 14 -6.42 5.45 11.65
C VAL A 14 -5.41 4.61 10.86
N PRO A 15 -5.32 3.26 11.01
CA PRO A 15 -4.39 2.45 10.23
C PRO A 15 -4.64 2.55 8.72
N PHE A 16 -5.91 2.59 8.30
CA PHE A 16 -6.25 2.79 6.89
C PHE A 16 -5.76 4.15 6.38
N LEU A 17 -6.02 5.22 7.14
CA LEU A 17 -5.57 6.57 6.78
C LEU A 17 -4.03 6.64 6.68
N VAL A 18 -3.32 6.08 7.65
CA VAL A 18 -1.85 6.07 7.67
C VAL A 18 -1.29 5.30 6.47
N CYS A 19 -1.81 4.11 6.18
CA CYS A 19 -1.36 3.31 5.04
C CYS A 19 -1.63 4.00 3.70
N THR A 20 -2.81 4.58 3.53
CA THR A 20 -3.17 5.30 2.29
C THR A 20 -2.35 6.56 2.09
N ALA A 21 -2.18 7.39 3.12
CA ALA A 21 -1.36 8.59 3.05
C ALA A 21 0.11 8.27 2.76
N THR A 22 0.66 7.21 3.38
CA THR A 22 2.02 6.74 3.10
C THR A 22 2.16 6.27 1.66
N ALA A 23 1.17 5.54 1.14
CA ALA A 23 1.17 5.09 -0.25
C ALA A 23 1.11 6.26 -1.25
N VAL A 24 0.25 7.25 -1.00
CA VAL A 24 0.20 8.50 -1.77
C VAL A 24 1.57 9.15 -1.78
N MET A 25 2.14 9.38 -0.60
CA MET A 25 3.44 10.05 -0.46
C MET A 25 4.52 9.32 -1.25
N LEU A 26 4.65 8.01 -1.07
CA LEU A 26 5.66 7.20 -1.75
C LEU A 26 5.47 7.18 -3.27
N LEU A 27 4.25 6.89 -3.75
CA LEU A 27 3.98 6.75 -5.17
C LEU A 27 4.06 8.07 -5.93
N PHE A 28 3.69 9.20 -5.33
CA PHE A 28 3.85 10.50 -5.95
C PHE A 28 5.27 11.06 -5.84
N SER A 29 6.04 10.67 -4.81
CA SER A 29 7.46 11.04 -4.71
C SER A 29 8.29 10.30 -5.77
N VAL A 30 7.99 9.02 -6.00
CA VAL A 30 8.85 8.12 -6.76
C VAL A 30 8.31 7.84 -8.17
N GLY A 31 7.00 7.68 -8.33
CA GLY A 31 6.40 7.24 -9.60
C GLY A 31 6.63 8.19 -10.77
N PRO A 32 6.45 9.52 -10.65
CA PRO A 32 6.76 10.43 -11.74
C PRO A 32 8.26 10.45 -12.08
N LEU A 33 9.13 10.31 -11.08
CA LEU A 33 10.59 10.27 -11.28
C LEU A 33 11.00 9.05 -12.10
N TYR A 34 10.51 7.86 -11.75
CA TYR A 34 10.76 6.65 -12.54
C TYR A 34 10.12 6.75 -13.92
N GLY A 35 8.90 7.27 -14.03
CA GLY A 35 8.25 7.48 -15.33
C GLY A 35 9.12 8.33 -16.26
N LEU A 36 9.64 9.46 -15.75
CA LEU A 36 10.56 10.32 -16.51
C LEU A 36 11.87 9.60 -16.86
N ALA A 37 12.45 8.82 -15.93
CA ALA A 37 13.65 8.03 -16.19
C ALA A 37 13.45 7.00 -17.31
N TYR A 38 12.22 6.49 -17.46
CA TYR A 38 11.80 5.60 -18.54
C TYR A 38 11.35 6.34 -19.82
N GLY A 39 11.51 7.66 -19.89
CA GLY A 39 11.11 8.47 -21.04
C GLY A 39 9.60 8.69 -21.18
N LEU A 40 8.80 8.36 -20.16
CA LEU A 40 7.37 8.68 -20.15
C LEU A 40 7.14 10.17 -19.91
N PRO A 41 6.08 10.74 -20.49
CA PRO A 41 5.66 12.10 -20.15
C PRO A 41 5.16 12.18 -18.70
N VAL A 42 5.27 13.36 -18.10
CA VAL A 42 4.89 13.62 -16.69
C VAL A 42 3.46 13.16 -16.38
N TRP A 43 2.51 13.42 -17.29
CA TRP A 43 1.11 13.03 -17.09
C TRP A 43 0.97 11.50 -16.94
N ALA A 44 1.73 10.72 -17.71
CA ALA A 44 1.68 9.27 -17.64
C ALA A 44 2.24 8.78 -16.29
N GLY A 45 3.37 9.35 -15.83
CA GLY A 45 3.90 9.08 -14.49
C GLY A 45 2.88 9.37 -13.38
N LEU A 46 2.18 10.51 -13.46
CA LEU A 46 1.12 10.87 -12.51
C LEU A 46 -0.08 9.90 -12.57
N THR A 47 -0.50 9.47 -13.76
CA THR A 47 -1.59 8.50 -13.90
C THR A 47 -1.24 7.15 -13.28
N VAL A 48 -0.01 6.66 -13.48
CA VAL A 48 0.47 5.41 -12.89
C VAL A 48 0.54 5.53 -11.36
N SER A 49 1.09 6.62 -10.82
CA SER A 49 1.10 6.88 -9.37
C SER A 49 -0.30 6.93 -8.76
N THR A 50 -1.23 7.58 -9.46
CA THR A 50 -2.64 7.68 -9.03
C THR A 50 -3.30 6.30 -9.03
N ALA A 51 -3.15 5.53 -10.12
CA ALA A 51 -3.70 4.19 -10.21
C ALA A 51 -3.14 3.25 -9.14
N GLY A 52 -1.82 3.28 -8.91
CA GLY A 52 -1.18 2.53 -7.83
C GLY A 52 -1.71 2.93 -6.45
N THR A 53 -1.92 4.22 -6.22
CA THR A 53 -2.45 4.74 -4.95
C THR A 53 -3.87 4.24 -4.72
N VAL A 54 -4.74 4.30 -5.72
CA VAL A 54 -6.12 3.80 -5.64
C VAL A 54 -6.13 2.29 -5.37
N ALA A 55 -5.26 1.52 -6.03
CA ALA A 55 -5.15 0.08 -5.79
C ALA A 55 -4.72 -0.23 -4.35
N VAL A 56 -3.69 0.45 -3.83
CA VAL A 56 -3.24 0.27 -2.44
C VAL A 56 -4.34 0.70 -1.47
N ALA A 57 -5.03 1.80 -1.74
CA ALA A 57 -6.14 2.26 -0.91
C ALA A 57 -7.31 1.27 -0.89
N ALA A 58 -7.69 0.70 -2.03
CA ALA A 58 -8.73 -0.32 -2.10
C ALA A 58 -8.35 -1.56 -1.27
N VAL A 59 -7.10 -2.02 -1.37
CA VAL A 59 -6.59 -3.16 -0.58
C VAL A 59 -6.55 -2.82 0.91
N ALA A 60 -6.07 -1.63 1.28
CA ALA A 60 -6.03 -1.17 2.66
C ALA A 60 -7.43 -1.07 3.25
N TYR A 61 -8.39 -0.50 2.52
CA TYR A 61 -9.79 -0.44 2.93
C TYR A 61 -10.37 -1.85 3.11
N HIS A 62 -10.17 -2.73 2.13
CA HIS A 62 -10.66 -4.08 2.19
C HIS A 62 -10.13 -4.82 3.43
N ARG A 63 -8.83 -4.73 3.73
CA ARG A 63 -8.21 -5.48 4.83
C ARG A 63 -8.42 -4.85 6.20
N LEU A 64 -8.31 -3.53 6.31
CA LEU A 64 -8.27 -2.81 7.58
C LEU A 64 -9.65 -2.31 8.01
N VAL A 65 -10.60 -2.18 7.06
CA VAL A 65 -11.96 -1.71 7.35
C VAL A 65 -12.98 -2.80 7.08
N TRP A 66 -13.01 -3.33 5.86
CA TRP A 66 -14.08 -4.24 5.43
C TRP A 66 -14.00 -5.63 6.08
N THR A 67 -12.81 -6.24 6.08
CA THR A 67 -12.54 -7.58 6.64
C THR A 67 -11.74 -7.53 7.93
N ALA A 68 -11.82 -6.42 8.67
CA ALA A 68 -11.14 -6.29 9.95
C ALA A 68 -11.60 -7.41 10.91
N PRO A 69 -10.69 -8.22 11.48
CA PRO A 69 -11.04 -9.23 12.46
C PRO A 69 -11.63 -8.56 13.71
N PRO A 70 -12.62 -9.19 14.37
CA PRO A 70 -13.16 -8.65 15.61
C PRO A 70 -12.05 -8.55 16.69
N PRO A 71 -12.15 -7.60 17.64
CA PRO A 71 -11.10 -7.34 18.64
C PRO A 71 -10.73 -8.55 19.51
N SER A 72 -11.62 -9.55 19.59
CA SER A 72 -11.41 -10.81 20.30
C SER A 72 -10.40 -11.75 19.63
N VAL A 73 -10.15 -11.59 18.33
CA VAL A 73 -9.22 -12.43 17.57
C VAL A 73 -7.80 -11.87 17.71
N ARG A 74 -6.97 -12.56 18.50
CA ARG A 74 -5.53 -12.24 18.58
C ARG A 74 -4.75 -13.02 17.53
N ILE A 75 -4.01 -12.29 16.70
CA ILE A 75 -3.07 -12.86 15.75
C ILE A 75 -1.74 -13.12 16.47
N ALA A 76 -1.19 -14.33 16.34
CA ALA A 76 0.09 -14.70 16.91
C ALA A 76 1.21 -13.72 16.47
N PRO A 77 2.04 -13.20 17.39
CA PRO A 77 3.12 -12.26 17.07
C PRO A 77 4.07 -12.75 15.97
N GLU A 78 4.37 -14.05 15.95
CA GLU A 78 5.27 -14.70 14.99
C GLU A 78 4.73 -14.55 13.56
N LEU A 79 3.43 -14.75 13.38
CA LEU A 79 2.79 -14.63 12.06
C LEU A 79 2.76 -13.18 11.57
N ARG A 80 2.65 -12.21 12.49
CA ARG A 80 2.74 -10.78 12.15
C ARG A 80 4.15 -10.42 11.68
N PHE A 81 5.16 -10.88 12.40
CA PHE A 81 6.56 -10.63 12.07
C PHE A 81 6.95 -11.27 10.73
N GLN A 82 6.55 -12.53 10.51
CA GLN A 82 6.78 -13.22 9.25
C GLN A 82 6.13 -12.50 8.06
N ARG A 83 4.89 -12.01 8.22
CA ARG A 83 4.23 -11.17 7.21
C ARG A 83 5.00 -9.88 6.92
N LEU A 84 5.54 -9.23 7.95
CA LEU A 84 6.34 -8.01 7.79
C LEU A 84 7.61 -8.29 6.97
N ILE A 85 8.32 -9.39 7.26
CA ILE A 85 9.48 -9.82 6.48
C ILE A 85 9.09 -10.09 5.03
N TYR A 86 8.03 -10.86 4.77
CA TYR A 86 7.63 -11.16 3.39
C TYR A 86 7.22 -9.91 2.60
N ILE A 87 6.55 -8.96 3.24
CA ILE A 87 6.21 -7.67 2.61
C ILE A 87 7.49 -6.87 2.34
N GLY A 88 8.43 -6.82 3.29
CA GLY A 88 9.70 -6.12 3.14
C GLY A 88 10.55 -6.68 2.01
N VAL A 89 10.70 -8.01 1.94
CA VAL A 89 11.41 -8.70 0.87
C VAL A 89 10.71 -8.47 -0.47
N GLY A 90 9.39 -8.62 -0.54
CA GLY A 90 8.63 -8.36 -1.76
C GLY A 90 8.78 -6.93 -2.25
N PHE A 91 8.79 -5.96 -1.34
CA PHE A 91 9.02 -4.55 -1.65
C PHE A 91 10.45 -4.30 -2.16
N ALA A 92 11.47 -4.89 -1.53
CA ALA A 92 12.85 -4.79 -2.00
C ALA A 92 13.02 -5.39 -3.41
N VAL A 93 12.44 -6.57 -3.66
CA VAL A 93 12.45 -7.21 -4.98
C VAL A 93 11.76 -6.33 -6.02
N LEU A 94 10.62 -5.72 -5.69
CA LEU A 94 9.92 -4.78 -6.56
C LEU A 94 10.79 -3.58 -6.92
N LEU A 95 11.47 -2.97 -5.94
CA LEU A 95 12.36 -1.83 -6.18
C LEU A 95 13.53 -2.21 -7.09
N VAL A 96 14.14 -3.38 -6.87
CA VAL A 96 15.21 -3.89 -7.74
C VAL A 96 14.68 -4.13 -9.16
N ALA A 97 13.53 -4.79 -9.31
CA ALA A 97 12.93 -5.07 -10.61
C ALA A 97 12.61 -3.79 -11.39
N VAL A 98 12.11 -2.75 -10.72
CA VAL A 98 11.81 -1.45 -11.33
C VAL A 98 13.07 -0.61 -11.58
N SER A 99 14.20 -0.89 -10.94
CA SER A 99 15.45 -0.13 -11.12
C SER A 99 16.44 -0.80 -12.06
N ALA A 100 16.44 -2.13 -12.14
CA ALA A 100 17.38 -2.90 -12.94
C ALA A 100 17.46 -2.49 -14.43
N PRO A 101 16.35 -2.19 -15.13
CA PRO A 101 16.40 -1.78 -16.53
C PRO A 101 17.04 -0.40 -16.75
N LEU A 102 17.12 0.43 -15.70
CA LEU A 102 17.76 1.75 -15.77
C LEU A 102 19.26 1.67 -15.51
N ALA A 103 19.73 0.58 -14.90
CA ALA A 103 21.13 0.37 -14.55
C ALA A 103 21.91 -0.48 -15.58
N LEU A 104 21.21 -1.04 -16.56
CA LEU A 104 21.73 -1.84 -17.67
C LEU A 104 21.74 -1.02 -18.96
#